data_AF-A0A356TDM7-F1
#
_entry.id   AF-A0A356TDM7-F1
#
_cell.length_a   1.000
_cell.length_b   1.000
_cell.length_c   1.000
_cell.angle_alpha   90.00
_cell.angle_beta   90.00
_cell.angle_gamma   90.00
#
_symmetry.space_group_name_H-M   'P 1'
#
loop_
_entity.id
_entity.type
_entity.pdbx_description
1 polymer ?
#
loop_
_entity_poly.entity_id
_entity_poly.type
_entity_poly.pdbx_seq_one_letter_code
_entity_poly.pdbx_strand_id
1 'polypeptide(L)'
;MSDEELSPYERYLTTALAAAIDTLAADGHLEVPEEHRPALVTELLLAAANAENSRRMIKKIVRTLVDSERVEEVYASDDDLRDFFRAKLGRA
;
A
#
# COMPACT_ATOMS: atom_id res chain seq x y z
N MET A 1 4.57 -12.85 10.30
CA MET A 1 5.79 -12.04 10.21
C MET A 1 5.83 -11.18 11.44
N SER A 2 6.79 -11.40 12.34
CA SER A 2 7.02 -10.46 13.44
C SER A 2 7.88 -9.29 12.93
N ASP A 3 7.80 -8.12 13.57
CA ASP A 3 8.59 -6.93 13.21
C ASP A 3 10.11 -7.18 13.20
N GLU A 4 10.56 -8.21 13.91
CA GLU A 4 11.95 -8.65 14.01
C GLU A 4 12.44 -9.38 12.75
N GLU A 5 11.54 -9.93 11.93
CA GLU A 5 11.87 -10.64 10.68
C GLU A 5 11.99 -9.70 9.47
N LEU A 6 11.53 -8.45 9.60
CA LEU A 6 11.56 -7.47 8.50
C LEU A 6 12.97 -6.89 8.33
N SER A 7 13.41 -6.73 7.08
CA SER A 7 14.56 -5.90 6.75
C SER A 7 14.28 -4.42 7.08
N PRO A 8 15.32 -3.56 7.21
CA PRO A 8 15.12 -2.12 7.40
C PRO A 8 14.25 -1.48 6.31
N TYR A 9 14.40 -1.94 5.06
CA TYR A 9 13.62 -1.46 3.93
C TYR A 9 12.15 -1.88 4.04
N GLU A 10 11.87 -3.13 4.42
CA GLU A 10 10.49 -3.58 4.63
C GLU A 10 9.82 -2.85 5.79
N ARG A 11 10.52 -2.58 6.89
CA ARG A 11 9.98 -1.73 7.98
C ARG A 11 9.62 -0.34 7.49
N TYR A 12 10.50 0.29 6.71
CA TYR A 12 10.21 1.58 6.07
C TYR A 12 8.95 1.49 5.20
N LEU A 13 8.85 0.47 4.33
CA LEU A 13 7.69 0.28 3.47
C LEU A 13 6.41 0.05 4.26
N THR A 14 6.43 -0.75 5.33
CA THR A 14 5.28 -0.98 6.21
C THR A 14 4.76 0.35 6.77
N THR A 15 5.64 1.18 7.34
CA THR A 15 5.26 2.49 7.87
C THR A 15 4.72 3.42 6.77
N ALA A 16 5.37 3.44 5.61
CA ALA A 16 4.97 4.29 4.50
C ALA A 16 3.62 3.85 3.89
N LEU A 17 3.37 2.55 3.77
CA LEU A 17 2.11 1.98 3.30
C LEU A 17 0.97 2.23 4.27
N ALA A 18 1.20 2.09 5.58
CA ALA A 18 0.20 2.42 6.60
C ALA A 18 -0.22 3.89 6.51
N ALA A 19 0.75 4.82 6.49
CA ALA A 19 0.47 6.25 6.35
C ALA A 19 -0.21 6.59 5.00
N ALA A 20 0.12 5.88 3.93
CA ALA A 20 -0.49 6.05 2.62
C ALA A 20 -1.97 5.62 2.63
N ILE A 21 -2.29 4.46 3.22
CA ILE A 21 -3.67 3.98 3.39
C ILE A 21 -4.47 4.96 4.25
N ASP A 22 -3.90 5.42 5.37
CA ASP A 22 -4.57 6.38 6.26
C ASP A 22 -4.90 7.69 5.53
N THR A 23 -3.98 8.18 4.69
CA THR A 23 -4.20 9.38 3.88
C THR A 23 -5.31 9.15 2.85
N LEU A 24 -5.25 8.07 2.08
CA LEU A 24 -6.27 7.75 1.07
C LEU A 24 -7.67 7.60 1.69
N ALA A 25 -7.75 6.96 2.85
CA ALA A 25 -9.01 6.82 3.58
C ALA A 25 -9.54 8.17 4.11
N ALA A 26 -8.66 8.99 4.70
CA ALA A 26 -9.04 10.31 5.20
C ALA A 26 -9.49 11.27 4.08
N ASP A 27 -8.88 11.16 2.89
CA ASP A 27 -9.20 11.97 1.72
C ASP A 27 -10.44 11.42 0.95
N GLY A 28 -11.02 10.29 1.39
CA GLY A 28 -12.20 9.69 0.76
C GLY A 28 -11.92 8.98 -0.57
N HIS A 29 -10.68 8.57 -0.82
CA HIS A 29 -10.28 7.83 -2.02
C HIS A 29 -10.45 6.32 -1.88
N LEU A 30 -10.61 5.83 -0.65
CA LEU A 30 -10.65 4.43 -0.26
C LEU A 30 -11.54 4.26 0.97
N GLU A 31 -12.41 3.26 0.97
CA GLU A 31 -13.07 2.78 2.19
C GLU A 31 -12.43 1.47 2.65
N VAL A 32 -11.87 1.48 3.87
CA VAL A 32 -11.24 0.33 4.51
C VAL A 32 -11.57 0.33 6.01
N PRO A 33 -12.21 -0.74 6.54
CA PRO A 33 -12.45 -0.90 7.97
C PRO A 33 -11.14 -0.83 8.75
N GLU A 34 -11.15 -0.16 9.90
CA GLU A 34 -9.93 0.03 10.70
C GLU A 34 -9.29 -1.29 11.11
N GLU A 35 -10.10 -2.30 11.42
CA GLU A 35 -9.67 -3.66 11.77
C GLU A 35 -8.96 -4.39 10.61
N HIS A 36 -9.23 -3.99 9.36
CA HIS A 36 -8.63 -4.59 8.17
C HIS A 36 -7.32 -3.93 7.78
N ARG A 37 -7.04 -2.70 8.24
CA ARG A 37 -5.85 -1.92 7.85
C ARG A 37 -4.53 -2.64 8.09
N PRO A 38 -4.26 -3.28 9.26
CA PRO A 38 -2.99 -3.98 9.48
C PRO A 38 -2.78 -5.13 8.49
N ALA A 39 -3.86 -5.86 8.18
CA ALA A 39 -3.82 -6.97 7.25
C ALA A 39 -3.64 -6.48 5.79
N LEU A 40 -4.25 -5.36 5.43
CA LEU A 40 -4.07 -4.72 4.11
C LEU A 40 -2.63 -4.25 3.93
N VAL A 41 -2.04 -3.57 4.93
CA VAL A 41 -0.63 -3.16 4.90
C VAL A 41 0.28 -4.35 4.66
N THR A 42 0.03 -5.47 5.35
CA THR A 42 0.80 -6.71 5.17
C THR A 42 0.67 -7.25 3.75
N GLU A 43 -0.53 -7.26 3.18
CA GLU A 43 -0.79 -7.69 1.81
C GLU A 43 -0.04 -6.83 0.78
N LEU A 44 -0.11 -5.51 0.93
CA LEU A 44 0.60 -4.57 0.06
C LEU A 44 2.13 -4.68 0.20
N LEU A 45 2.63 -4.90 1.42
CA LEU A 45 4.06 -5.11 1.66
C LEU A 45 4.56 -6.35 0.92
N LEU A 46 3.83 -7.47 1.00
CA LEU A 46 4.18 -8.71 0.29
C LEU A 46 4.17 -8.50 -1.23
N ALA A 47 3.20 -7.75 -1.75
CA ALA A 47 3.15 -7.39 -3.17
C ALA A 47 4.34 -6.52 -3.59
N ALA A 48 4.74 -5.58 -2.72
CA ALA A 48 5.85 -4.66 -2.96
C ALA A 48 7.23 -5.34 -2.88
N ALA A 49 7.46 -6.15 -1.85
CA ALA A 49 8.74 -6.83 -1.62
C ALA A 49 9.11 -7.80 -2.75
N ASN A 50 8.11 -8.36 -3.44
CA ASN A 50 8.29 -9.25 -4.59
C ASN A 50 8.48 -8.51 -5.93
N ALA A 51 8.67 -7.18 -5.93
CA ALA A 51 8.80 -6.40 -7.15
C ALA A 51 10.25 -6.30 -7.65
N GLU A 52 10.42 -6.27 -8.97
CA GLU A 52 11.73 -6.26 -9.62
C GLU A 52 12.36 -4.86 -9.68
N ASN A 53 11.52 -3.81 -9.57
CA ASN A 53 11.91 -2.41 -9.52
C ASN A 53 10.76 -1.55 -9.00
N SER A 54 11.04 -0.30 -8.67
CA SER A 54 10.06 0.66 -8.12
C SER A 54 8.82 0.83 -9.00
N ARG A 55 8.95 0.91 -10.33
CA ARG A 55 7.80 1.01 -11.24
C ARG A 55 6.89 -0.22 -11.14
N ARG A 56 7.46 -1.42 -11.09
CA ARG A 56 6.71 -2.67 -10.92
C ARG A 56 6.12 -2.78 -9.51
N MET A 57 6.83 -2.30 -8.51
CA MET A 57 6.38 -2.24 -7.12
C MET A 57 5.10 -1.43 -6.99
N ILE A 58 5.08 -0.19 -7.50
CA ILE A 58 3.88 0.65 -7.49
C ILE A 58 2.72 -0.03 -8.22
N LYS A 59 2.99 -0.63 -9.39
CA LYS A 59 1.95 -1.35 -10.15
C LYS A 59 1.37 -2.53 -9.35
N LYS A 60 2.21 -3.29 -8.64
CA LYS A 60 1.78 -4.41 -7.80
C LYS A 60 0.96 -3.91 -6.60
N ILE A 61 1.43 -2.86 -5.91
CA ILE A 61 0.69 -2.23 -4.80
C ILE A 61 -0.70 -1.79 -5.24
N VAL A 62 -0.82 -1.01 -6.32
CA VAL A 62 -2.13 -0.50 -6.78
C VAL A 62 -3.07 -1.63 -7.17
N ARG A 63 -2.56 -2.62 -7.91
CA ARG A 63 -3.37 -3.78 -8.26
C ARG A 63 -3.85 -4.54 -7.03
N THR A 64 -2.96 -4.82 -6.09
CA THR A 64 -3.31 -5.53 -4.85
C THR A 64 -4.29 -4.72 -4.01
N LEU A 65 -4.16 -3.40 -3.93
CA LEU A 65 -5.12 -2.54 -3.23
C LEU A 65 -6.52 -2.66 -3.82
N VAL A 66 -6.64 -2.54 -5.15
CA VAL A 66 -7.92 -2.60 -5.87
C VAL A 66 -8.54 -4.00 -5.81
N ASP A 67 -7.71 -5.05 -5.86
CA ASP A 67 -8.16 -6.44 -5.84
C ASP A 67 -8.38 -6.98 -4.39
N SER A 68 -8.08 -6.20 -3.34
CA SER A 68 -8.08 -6.70 -1.96
C SER A 68 -9.48 -6.80 -1.36
N GLU A 69 -9.82 -7.97 -0.81
CA GLU A 69 -11.07 -8.20 -0.06
C GLU A 69 -11.18 -7.38 1.25
N ARG A 70 -10.08 -6.72 1.65
CA ARG A 70 -10.03 -5.88 2.86
C ARG A 70 -10.54 -4.47 2.59
N VAL A 71 -10.58 -4.08 1.32
CA VAL A 71 -11.06 -2.79 0.85
C VAL A 71 -12.53 -2.94 0.47
N GLU A 72 -13.37 -2.07 1.01
CA GLU A 72 -14.82 -2.07 0.71
C GLU A 72 -15.11 -1.37 -0.61
N GLU A 73 -14.47 -0.22 -0.85
CA GLU A 73 -14.68 0.57 -2.06
C GLU A 73 -13.43 1.39 -2.41
N VAL A 74 -13.21 1.58 -3.72
CA VAL A 74 -12.11 2.40 -4.25
C VAL A 74 -12.69 3.50 -5.14
N TYR A 75 -12.57 4.75 -4.69
CA TYR A 75 -13.09 5.91 -5.41
C TYR A 75 -12.06 6.60 -6.30
N ALA A 76 -10.77 6.35 -6.09
CA ALA A 76 -9.70 6.88 -6.93
C ALA A 76 -9.47 6.03 -8.17
N SER A 77 -9.02 6.66 -9.27
CA SER A 77 -8.61 5.90 -10.45
C SER A 77 -7.27 5.20 -10.23
N ASP A 78 -7.03 4.14 -11.00
CA ASP A 78 -5.74 3.44 -11.05
C ASP A 78 -4.54 4.38 -11.25
N ASP A 79 -4.70 5.41 -12.08
CA ASP A 79 -3.62 6.35 -12.39
C ASP A 79 -3.41 7.34 -11.23
N ASP A 80 -4.47 7.82 -10.59
CA ASP A 80 -4.38 8.64 -9.38
C ASP A 80 -3.66 7.89 -8.25
N LEU A 81 -4.03 6.62 -8.02
CA LEU A 81 -3.39 5.76 -7.03
C LEU A 81 -1.89 5.56 -7.37
N ARG A 82 -1.55 5.32 -8.63
CA ARG A 82 -0.15 5.16 -9.05
C ARG A 82 0.65 6.43 -8.80
N ASP A 83 0.11 7.60 -9.13
CA ASP A 83 0.79 8.87 -8.94
C ASP A 83 0.93 9.21 -7.45
N PHE A 84 -0.10 8.92 -6.65
CA PHE A 84 -0.05 9.03 -5.21
C PHE A 84 1.04 8.15 -4.59
N PHE A 85 1.07 6.86 -4.89
CA PHE A 85 2.09 5.96 -4.35
C PHE A 85 3.49 6.25 -4.89
N ARG A 86 3.64 6.74 -6.12
CA ARG A 86 4.93 7.26 -6.62
C ARG A 86 5.41 8.43 -5.80
N ALA A 87 4.54 9.38 -5.45
CA ALA A 87 4.90 10.54 -4.65
C ALA A 87 5.30 10.14 -3.22
N LYS A 88 4.65 9.12 -2.64
CA LYS A 88 4.92 8.65 -1.26
C LYS A 88 6.13 7.71 -1.16
N LEU A 89 6.32 6.82 -2.14
CA LEU A 89 7.28 5.71 -2.06
C LEU A 89 8.44 5.80 -3.06
N GLY A 90 8.29 6.60 -4.13
CA GLY A 90 9.27 6.70 -5.22
C GLY A 90 10.52 7.54 -4.90
N ARG A 91 10.68 8.01 -3.66
CA ARG A 91 11.84 8.78 -3.18
C ARG A 91 12.72 8.04 -2.17
N ALA A 92 12.42 6.77 -1.87
CA ALA A 92 13.23 5.93 -0.99
C ALA A 92 14.43 5.32 -1.70
#